data_AF-A0A8T0CMQ0-F1
#
_entry.id   AF-A0A8T0CMQ0-F1
#
_cell.length_a   1.000
_cell.length_b   1.000
_cell.length_c   1.000
_cell.angle_alpha   90.00
_cell.angle_beta   90.00
_cell.angle_gamma   90.00
#
_symmetry.space_group_name_H-M   'P 1'
#
loop_
_entity.id
_entity.type
_entity.pdbx_description
1 polymer ?
#
loop_
_entity_poly.entity_id
_entity_poly.type
_entity_poly.pdbx_seq_one_letter_code
_entity_poly.pdbx_strand_id
1 'polypeptide(L)'
;MDIRPEPADTVSDIFDSSLNLEDAHFREGYDDGHRDGIAAGKEEGRQVGLKTGFETGEELGFYRGCVGVWSSAVRADPTRYSARVQKSVRTMEALLDGYPTMEPEDERVQEMMGDLRLKFRAICASLGVKLEYRGYLKGVDNKDVEF
;
A
#
# COMPACT_ATOMS: atom_id res chain seq x y z
N MET A 1 -19.88 50.06 -63.43
CA MET A 1 -18.50 49.87 -62.94
C MET A 1 -18.62 48.92 -61.78
N ASP A 2 -18.33 47.65 -62.05
CA ASP A 2 -18.21 46.59 -61.05
C ASP A 2 -17.04 46.92 -60.12
N ILE A 3 -17.30 47.01 -58.81
CA ILE A 3 -16.28 46.80 -57.80
C ILE A 3 -16.72 45.55 -57.06
N ARG A 4 -16.23 44.41 -57.53
CA ARG A 4 -16.34 43.13 -56.82
C ARG A 4 -15.61 43.30 -55.48
N PRO A 5 -16.15 42.81 -54.35
CA PRO A 5 -15.33 42.65 -53.16
C PRO A 5 -14.27 41.57 -53.46
N GLU A 6 -12.99 41.93 -53.39
CA GLU A 6 -11.93 40.91 -53.35
C GLU A 6 -12.11 40.10 -52.06
N PRO A 7 -12.15 38.76 -52.12
CA PRO A 7 -12.15 37.94 -50.93
C PRO A 7 -10.74 37.94 -50.35
N ALA A 8 -10.46 38.84 -49.42
CA ALA A 8 -9.21 38.86 -48.66
C ALA A 8 -9.21 37.85 -47.49
N ASP A 9 -9.98 36.76 -47.60
CA ASP A 9 -10.15 35.77 -46.53
C ASP A 9 -10.24 34.38 -47.17
N THR A 10 -9.11 33.70 -47.40
CA THR A 10 -9.08 32.23 -47.56
C THR A 10 -7.69 31.60 -47.61
N VAL A 11 -6.61 32.37 -47.49
CA VAL A 11 -5.31 31.79 -47.14
C VAL A 11 -5.13 31.99 -45.63
N SER A 12 -5.87 31.20 -44.83
CA SER A 12 -5.34 30.85 -43.51
C SER A 12 -3.92 30.37 -43.78
N ASP A 13 -2.94 31.11 -43.29
CA ASP A 13 -1.55 31.07 -43.74
C ASP A 13 -1.08 29.61 -43.81
N ILE A 14 -0.87 29.11 -45.04
CA ILE A 14 -0.67 27.68 -45.33
C ILE A 14 0.59 27.12 -44.65
N PHE A 15 1.50 27.99 -44.20
CA PHE A 15 2.70 27.64 -43.47
C PHE A 15 2.59 27.80 -41.95
N ASP A 16 1.47 28.34 -41.44
CA ASP A 16 1.27 28.60 -40.00
C ASP A 16 1.32 27.31 -39.18
N SER A 17 0.79 26.21 -39.73
CA SER A 17 0.90 24.87 -39.12
C SER A 17 2.33 24.32 -39.15
N SER A 18 3.14 24.70 -40.14
CA SER A 18 4.55 24.30 -40.21
C SER A 18 5.44 25.12 -39.29
N LEU A 19 5.08 26.38 -39.02
CA LEU A 19 5.80 27.26 -38.11
C LEU A 19 5.52 26.92 -36.63
N ASN A 20 4.30 26.45 -36.32
CA ASN A 20 3.89 26.05 -34.97
C ASN A 20 3.99 24.52 -34.72
N LEU A 21 4.70 23.80 -35.58
CA LEU A 21 4.77 22.33 -35.55
C LEU A 21 5.41 21.80 -34.25
N GLU A 22 6.44 22.49 -33.76
CA GLU A 22 7.13 22.15 -32.50
C GLU A 22 6.16 22.26 -31.31
N ASP A 23 5.47 23.39 -31.18
CA ASP A 23 4.49 23.62 -30.11
C ASP A 23 3.31 22.64 -30.19
N ALA A 24 2.86 22.31 -31.41
CA ALA A 24 1.81 21.33 -31.64
C ALA A 24 2.22 19.93 -31.16
N HIS A 25 3.41 19.45 -31.54
CA HIS A 25 3.91 18.15 -31.11
C HIS A 25 4.31 18.10 -29.63
N PHE A 26 4.81 19.21 -29.08
CA PHE A 26 5.06 19.30 -27.64
C PHE A 26 3.76 19.14 -26.86
N ARG A 27 2.71 19.85 -27.29
CA ARG A 27 1.38 19.77 -26.67
C ARG A 27 0.76 18.39 -26.83
N GLU A 28 0.83 17.82 -28.03
CA GLU A 28 0.38 16.45 -28.31
C GLU A 28 1.09 15.43 -27.41
N GLY A 29 2.43 15.48 -27.34
CA GLY A 29 3.21 14.59 -26.50
C GLY A 29 2.93 14.76 -25.00
N TYR A 30 2.69 16.00 -24.55
CA TYR A 30 2.26 16.28 -23.17
C TYR A 30 0.88 15.70 -22.88
N ASP A 31 -0.10 15.96 -23.74
CA ASP A 31 -1.49 15.50 -23.57
C ASP A 31 -1.56 13.97 -23.60
N ASP A 32 -0.79 13.33 -24.49
CA ASP A 32 -0.64 11.88 -24.56
C ASP A 32 0.05 11.32 -23.31
N GLY A 33 1.20 11.85 -22.93
CA GLY A 33 1.95 11.39 -21.76
C GLY A 33 1.17 11.59 -20.46
N HIS A 34 0.42 12.69 -20.34
CA HIS A 34 -0.43 12.95 -19.17
C HIS A 34 -1.58 11.95 -19.10
N ARG A 35 -2.29 11.71 -20.22
CA ARG A 35 -3.38 10.73 -20.27
C ARG A 35 -2.89 9.33 -19.90
N ASP A 36 -1.78 8.90 -20.50
CA ASP A 36 -1.22 7.57 -20.29
C ASP A 36 -0.67 7.43 -18.85
N GLY A 37 -0.06 8.49 -18.31
CA GLY A 37 0.43 8.55 -16.93
C GLY A 37 -0.68 8.41 -15.90
N ILE A 38 -1.85 9.04 -16.11
CA ILE A 38 -3.01 8.88 -15.22
C ILE A 38 -3.53 7.44 -15.24
N ALA A 39 -3.63 6.84 -16.43
CA ALA A 39 -4.10 5.46 -16.57
C ALA A 39 -3.13 4.46 -15.91
N ALA A 40 -1.84 4.59 -16.20
CA ALA A 40 -0.80 3.73 -15.64
C ALA A 40 -0.68 3.89 -14.12
N GLY A 41 -0.65 5.15 -13.61
CA GLY A 41 -0.53 5.42 -12.18
C GLY A 41 -1.71 4.88 -11.37
N LYS A 42 -2.93 4.90 -11.92
CA LYS A 42 -4.09 4.29 -11.28
C LYS A 42 -3.95 2.77 -11.14
N GLU A 43 -3.50 2.11 -12.20
CA GLU A 43 -3.35 0.65 -12.19
C GLU A 43 -2.19 0.21 -11.29
N GLU A 44 -1.05 0.89 -11.36
CA GLU A 44 0.09 0.65 -10.49
C GLU A 44 -0.29 0.86 -9.02
N GLY A 45 -0.94 1.98 -8.70
CA GLY A 45 -1.41 2.28 -7.35
C GLY A 45 -2.36 1.22 -6.80
N ARG A 46 -3.27 0.70 -7.64
CA ARG A 46 -4.17 -0.41 -7.28
C ARG A 46 -3.39 -1.67 -6.94
N GLN A 47 -2.47 -2.09 -7.80
CA GLN A 47 -1.69 -3.31 -7.61
C GLN A 47 -0.81 -3.23 -6.36
N VAL A 48 -0.08 -2.12 -6.18
CA VAL A 48 0.77 -1.90 -5.02
C VAL A 48 -0.07 -1.88 -3.74
N GLY A 49 -1.17 -1.13 -3.73
CA GLY A 49 -2.08 -1.04 -2.58
C GLY A 49 -2.66 -2.39 -2.18
N LEU A 50 -3.09 -3.20 -3.15
CA LEU A 50 -3.64 -4.54 -2.89
C LEU A 50 -2.58 -5.49 -2.32
N LYS A 51 -1.39 -5.51 -2.92
CA LYS A 51 -0.27 -6.34 -2.45
C LYS A 51 0.14 -5.97 -1.03
N THR A 52 0.48 -4.70 -0.80
CA THR A 52 0.96 -4.23 0.52
C THR A 52 -0.13 -4.32 1.58
N GLY A 53 -1.38 -4.04 1.21
CA GLY A 53 -2.53 -4.21 2.10
C GLY A 53 -2.73 -5.66 2.52
N PHE A 54 -2.61 -6.61 1.59
CA PHE A 54 -2.69 -8.03 1.89
C PHE A 54 -1.55 -8.50 2.80
N GLU A 55 -0.29 -8.17 2.46
CA GLU A 55 0.90 -8.52 3.27
C GLU A 55 0.77 -8.01 4.73
N THR A 56 0.31 -6.77 4.89
CA THR A 56 0.12 -6.13 6.19
C THR A 56 -1.04 -6.77 6.95
N GLY A 57 -2.19 -6.96 6.28
CA GLY A 57 -3.38 -7.55 6.88
C GLY A 57 -3.17 -9.00 7.33
N GLU A 58 -2.44 -9.79 6.54
CA GLU A 58 -2.06 -11.17 6.89
C GLU A 58 -1.22 -11.19 8.17
N GLU A 59 -0.18 -10.34 8.26
CA GLU A 59 0.70 -10.28 9.42
C GLU A 59 -0.05 -9.86 10.68
N LEU A 60 -0.88 -8.81 10.59
CA LEU A 60 -1.73 -8.36 11.69
C LEU A 60 -2.72 -9.45 12.12
N GLY A 61 -3.35 -10.13 11.16
CA GLY A 61 -4.29 -11.22 11.42
C GLY A 61 -3.63 -12.39 12.14
N PHE A 62 -2.43 -12.79 11.72
CA PHE A 62 -1.64 -13.82 12.39
C PHE A 62 -1.35 -13.45 13.86
N TYR A 63 -0.91 -12.21 14.10
CA TYR A 63 -0.67 -11.71 15.46
C TYR A 63 -1.94 -11.65 16.31
N ARG A 64 -3.06 -11.18 15.76
CA ARG A 64 -4.36 -11.19 16.45
C ARG A 64 -4.79 -12.60 16.84
N GLY A 65 -4.62 -13.58 15.96
CA GLY A 65 -4.89 -14.99 16.26
C GLY A 65 -4.07 -15.51 17.43
N CYS A 66 -2.76 -15.23 17.43
CA CYS A 66 -1.85 -15.62 18.51
C CYS A 66 -2.24 -14.97 19.85
N VAL A 67 -2.49 -13.65 19.87
CA VAL A 67 -2.92 -12.93 21.06
C VAL A 67 -4.25 -13.47 21.59
N GLY A 68 -5.22 -13.77 20.72
CA GLY A 68 -6.49 -14.36 21.12
C GLY A 68 -6.34 -15.69 21.87
N VAL A 69 -5.47 -16.58 21.37
CA VAL A 69 -5.16 -17.85 22.03
C VAL A 69 -4.43 -17.63 23.36
N TRP A 70 -3.40 -16.79 23.38
CA TRP A 70 -2.61 -16.52 24.59
C TRP A 70 -3.45 -15.85 25.69
N SER A 71 -4.25 -14.84 25.34
CA SER A 71 -5.16 -14.16 26.27
C SER A 71 -6.20 -15.14 26.84
N SER A 72 -6.72 -16.06 26.02
CA SER A 72 -7.64 -17.10 26.49
C SER A 72 -6.98 -18.09 27.45
N ALA A 73 -5.75 -18.52 27.16
CA ALA A 73 -4.98 -19.41 28.03
C ALA A 73 -4.65 -18.74 29.37
N VAL A 74 -4.26 -17.46 29.37
CA VAL A 74 -4.01 -16.68 30.59
C VAL A 74 -5.27 -16.54 31.44
N ARG A 75 -6.44 -16.33 30.83
CA ARG A 75 -7.72 -16.27 31.57
C ARG A 75 -8.12 -17.61 32.17
N ALA A 76 -7.88 -18.71 31.44
CA ALA A 76 -8.23 -20.05 31.90
C ALA A 76 -7.39 -20.49 33.12
N ASP A 77 -6.11 -20.12 33.16
CA ASP A 77 -5.23 -20.36 34.31
C ASP A 77 -4.26 -19.17 34.54
N PRO A 78 -4.66 -18.20 35.36
CA PRO A 78 -3.84 -17.01 35.63
C PRO A 78 -2.53 -17.28 36.38
N THR A 79 -2.40 -18.44 37.02
CA THR A 79 -1.21 -18.78 37.83
C THR A 79 -0.13 -19.49 37.01
N ARG A 80 -0.50 -20.07 35.86
CA ARG A 80 0.40 -20.83 34.99
C ARG A 80 1.43 -19.98 34.25
N TYR A 81 1.11 -18.71 33.98
CA TYR A 81 1.97 -17.81 33.22
C TYR A 81 2.49 -16.67 34.09
N SER A 82 3.77 -16.33 33.96
CA SER A 82 4.36 -15.23 34.74
C SER A 82 3.67 -13.89 34.46
N ALA A 83 3.64 -13.01 35.47
CA ALA A 83 3.08 -11.65 35.33
C ALA A 83 3.72 -10.86 34.17
N ARG A 84 5.00 -11.13 33.87
CA ARG A 84 5.72 -10.56 32.73
C ARG A 84 5.10 -10.98 31.38
N VAL A 85 4.82 -12.27 31.20
CA VAL A 85 4.18 -12.80 29.99
C VAL A 85 2.78 -12.22 29.83
N GLN A 86 1.99 -12.22 30.90
CA GLN A 86 0.63 -11.66 30.87
C GLN A 86 0.63 -10.18 30.48
N LYS A 87 1.56 -9.38 31.05
CA LYS A 87 1.74 -7.97 30.68
C LYS A 87 2.15 -7.84 29.22
N SER A 88 3.06 -8.67 28.74
CA SER A 88 3.50 -8.65 27.34
C SER A 88 2.35 -8.93 26.37
N VAL A 89 1.53 -9.94 26.64
CA VAL A 89 0.35 -10.26 25.81
C VAL A 89 -0.61 -9.08 25.76
N ARG A 90 -0.95 -8.47 26.91
CA ARG A 90 -1.83 -7.28 26.96
C ARG A 90 -1.27 -6.07 26.20
N THR A 91 0.04 -5.83 26.29
CA THR A 91 0.65 -4.75 25.49
C THR A 91 0.59 -5.05 23.99
N MET A 92 0.79 -6.31 23.59
CA MET A 92 0.69 -6.68 22.16
C MET A 92 -0.74 -6.51 21.64
N GLU A 93 -1.74 -6.88 22.46
CA GLU A 93 -3.16 -6.63 22.19
C GLU A 93 -3.45 -5.13 21.97
N ALA A 94 -2.97 -4.27 22.88
CA ALA A 94 -3.12 -2.82 22.76
C ALA A 94 -2.43 -2.24 21.51
N LEU A 95 -1.25 -2.76 21.13
CA LEU A 95 -0.56 -2.35 19.89
C LEU A 95 -1.36 -2.74 18.65
N LEU A 96 -1.97 -3.93 18.65
CA LEU A 96 -2.82 -4.38 17.54
C LEU A 96 -4.08 -3.52 17.44
N ASP A 97 -4.74 -3.24 18.56
CA ASP A 97 -5.98 -2.44 18.58
C ASP A 97 -5.75 -0.98 18.22
N GLY A 98 -4.57 -0.44 18.53
CA GLY A 98 -4.17 0.91 18.13
C GLY A 98 -3.61 1.02 16.71
N TYR A 99 -3.43 -0.10 15.98
CA TYR A 99 -2.79 -0.07 14.67
C TYR A 99 -3.70 0.61 13.63
N PRO A 100 -3.23 1.64 12.91
CA PRO A 100 -4.05 2.41 11.99
C PRO A 100 -4.22 1.70 10.64
N THR A 101 -4.99 0.63 10.59
CA THR A 101 -5.17 -0.20 9.37
C THR A 101 -5.81 0.56 8.21
N MET A 102 -6.61 1.60 8.49
CA MET A 102 -7.28 2.41 7.47
C MET A 102 -6.49 3.66 7.05
N GLU A 103 -5.36 3.92 7.70
CA GLU A 103 -4.51 5.08 7.45
C GLU A 103 -3.07 4.60 7.18
N PRO A 104 -2.83 3.90 6.04
CA PRO A 104 -1.53 3.30 5.73
C PRO A 104 -0.41 4.34 5.54
N GLU A 105 -0.77 5.60 5.35
CA GLU A 105 0.13 6.76 5.22
C GLU A 105 0.63 7.28 6.57
N ASP A 106 0.07 6.80 7.69
CA ASP A 106 0.50 7.19 9.03
C ASP A 106 1.97 6.79 9.25
N GLU A 107 2.82 7.77 9.55
CA GLU A 107 4.26 7.62 9.72
C GLU A 107 4.63 6.57 10.80
N ARG A 108 3.71 6.29 11.73
CA ARG A 108 3.92 5.34 12.84
C ARG A 108 3.73 3.88 12.43
N VAL A 109 3.06 3.60 11.31
CA VAL A 109 2.71 2.24 10.84
C VAL A 109 3.94 1.32 10.80
N GLN A 110 5.08 1.84 10.35
CA GLN A 110 6.33 1.09 10.25
C GLN A 110 6.94 0.77 11.62
N GLU A 111 6.98 1.76 12.51
CA GLU A 111 7.46 1.60 13.90
C GLU A 111 6.58 0.59 14.65
N MET A 112 5.26 0.77 14.58
CA MET A 112 4.29 -0.12 15.25
C MET A 112 4.39 -1.57 14.77
N MET A 113 4.60 -1.79 13.47
CA MET A 113 4.82 -3.14 12.94
C MET A 113 6.15 -3.73 13.44
N GLY A 114 7.20 -2.91 13.53
CA GLY A 114 8.47 -3.29 14.17
C GLY A 114 8.29 -3.74 15.62
N ASP A 115 7.51 -2.97 16.39
CA ASP A 115 7.18 -3.26 17.77
C ASP A 115 6.36 -4.55 17.91
N LEU A 116 5.37 -4.77 17.05
CA LEU A 116 4.61 -6.02 17.00
C LEU A 116 5.51 -7.22 16.76
N ARG A 117 6.40 -7.17 15.76
CA ARG A 117 7.38 -8.23 15.45
C ARG A 117 8.33 -8.50 16.61
N LEU A 118 8.81 -7.46 17.29
CA LEU A 118 9.69 -7.62 18.46
C LEU A 118 8.94 -8.25 19.63
N LYS A 119 7.72 -7.77 19.89
CA LYS A 119 6.86 -8.26 20.97
C LYS A 119 6.46 -9.71 20.77
N PHE A 120 6.06 -10.08 19.56
CA PHE A 120 5.75 -11.45 19.18
C PHE A 120 6.91 -12.41 19.50
N ARG A 121 8.13 -12.08 19.03
CA ARG A 121 9.32 -12.90 19.29
C ARG A 121 9.63 -13.02 20.78
N ALA A 122 9.51 -11.93 21.53
CA ALA A 122 9.74 -11.92 22.97
C ALA A 122 8.72 -12.81 23.73
N ILE A 123 7.45 -12.81 23.32
CA ILE A 123 6.42 -13.68 23.89
C ILE A 123 6.72 -15.15 23.54
N CYS A 124 7.05 -15.45 22.28
CA CYS A 124 7.40 -16.81 21.86
C CYS A 124 8.56 -17.38 22.67
N ALA A 125 9.63 -16.59 22.84
CA ALA A 125 10.77 -16.96 23.67
C ALA A 125 10.38 -17.18 25.14
N SER A 126 9.51 -16.32 25.69
CA SER A 126 9.05 -16.43 27.09
C SER A 126 8.13 -17.62 27.34
N LEU A 127 7.39 -18.05 26.31
CA LEU A 127 6.50 -19.21 26.34
C LEU A 127 7.21 -20.52 25.94
N GLY A 128 8.43 -20.44 25.41
CA GLY A 128 9.15 -21.60 24.87
C GLY A 128 8.50 -22.22 23.63
N VAL A 129 7.71 -21.43 22.88
CA VAL A 129 7.03 -21.91 21.66
C VAL A 129 7.80 -21.48 20.42
N LYS A 130 7.88 -22.38 19.44
CA LYS A 130 8.46 -22.09 18.13
C LYS A 130 7.36 -21.75 17.14
N LEU A 131 6.85 -20.52 17.24
CA LEU A 131 5.91 -19.94 16.27
C LEU A 131 6.67 -18.99 15.35
N GLU A 132 6.38 -19.09 14.06
CA GLU A 132 7.02 -18.29 13.02
C GLU A 132 5.95 -17.73 12.10
N TYR A 133 5.93 -16.41 11.91
CA TYR A 133 5.19 -15.81 10.81
C TYR A 133 6.00 -15.99 9.53
N ARG A 134 5.48 -16.81 8.61
CA ARG A 134 6.16 -17.11 7.34
C ARG A 134 5.78 -16.13 6.23
N GLY A 135 4.57 -15.56 6.29
CA GLY A 135 4.02 -14.69 5.24
C GLY A 135 3.70 -15.44 3.95
N TYR A 136 2.63 -15.02 3.28
CA TYR A 136 2.10 -15.65 2.07
C TYR A 136 3.10 -15.63 0.90
N LEU A 137 3.90 -14.56 0.77
CA LEU A 137 4.78 -14.35 -0.39
C LEU A 137 6.21 -14.90 -0.23
N LYS A 138 6.60 -15.44 0.93
CA LYS A 138 7.92 -16.08 1.09
C LYS A 138 7.94 -17.55 0.72
N GLY A 139 6.77 -18.15 0.47
CA GLY A 139 6.63 -19.56 0.10
C GLY A 139 6.23 -19.81 -1.36
N VAL A 140 5.82 -18.78 -2.10
CA VAL A 140 5.38 -18.85 -3.49
C VAL A 140 6.35 -18.01 -4.32
N ASP A 141 6.87 -18.56 -5.42
CA ASP A 141 7.68 -17.76 -6.35
C ASP A 141 6.85 -16.54 -6.79
N ASN A 142 7.40 -15.35 -6.60
CA ASN A 142 6.75 -14.04 -6.77
C ASN A 142 6.24 -13.78 -8.22
N LYS A 143 6.30 -14.77 -9.11
CA LYS A 143 5.84 -14.75 -10.50
C LYS A 143 4.43 -15.33 -10.68
N ASP A 144 3.90 -16.03 -9.69
CA ASP A 144 2.60 -16.72 -9.80
C ASP A 144 1.45 -16.00 -9.09
N VAL A 145 1.72 -14.85 -8.45
CA VAL A 145 0.74 -14.09 -7.69
C VAL A 145 0.28 -12.88 -8.49
N GLU A 146 -0.81 -13.02 -9.22
CA GLU A 146 -1.55 -11.90 -9.83
C GLU A 146 -2.54 -11.31 -8.81
N PHE A 147 -2.58 -9.97 -8.73
CA PHE A 147 -3.45 -9.17 -7.86
C PHE A 147 -4.34 -8.22 -8.68
#